data_AF-A0A844M3J1-F1
#
_entry.id   AF-A0A844M3J1-F1
#
_cell.length_a   1.000
_cell.length_b   1.000
_cell.length_c   1.000
_cell.angle_alpha   90.00
_cell.angle_beta   90.00
_cell.angle_gamma   90.00
#
_symmetry.space_group_name_H-M   'P 1'
#
loop_
_entity.id
_entity.type
_entity.pdbx_description
1 polymer ?
#
loop_
_entity_poly.entity_id
_entity_poly.type
_entity_poly.pdbx_seq_one_letter_code
_entity_poly.pdbx_strand_id
1 'polypeptide(L)'
;EELLAIEQSQAGSFVTKTGTLEARQGNPEPRYVDTSLGSINSMGLPNKGYQYYLDIVTELERTKTHKHHFLSVVGMSPAETETILKAIHNSDYQGLVELNLSCPNV
;
A
#
# COMPACT_ATOMS: atom_id res chain seq x y z
N GLU A 1 -3.71 11.70 4.14
CA GLU A 1 -5.03 12.32 3.89
C GLU A 1 -6.02 11.31 3.32
N GLU A 2 -5.76 10.70 2.15
CA GLU A 2 -6.67 9.72 1.54
C GLU A 2 -7.03 8.53 2.46
N LEU A 3 -6.04 7.87 3.08
CA LEU A 3 -6.31 6.73 3.99
C LEU A 3 -7.16 7.13 5.21
N LEU A 4 -6.95 8.34 5.76
CA LEU A 4 -7.75 8.85 6.87
C LEU A 4 -9.19 9.16 6.45
N ALA A 5 -9.39 9.61 5.21
CA ALA A 5 -10.73 9.78 4.66
C ALA A 5 -11.47 8.43 4.54
N ILE A 6 -10.78 7.36 4.14
CA ILE A 6 -11.37 6.01 4.13
C ILE A 6 -11.60 5.49 5.56
N GLU A 7 -10.70 5.78 6.49
CA GLU A 7 -10.86 5.43 7.91
C GLU A 7 -12.16 6.02 8.49
N GLN A 8 -12.50 7.24 8.13
CA GLN A 8 -13.73 7.92 8.56
C GLN A 8 -14.97 7.57 7.72
N SER A 9 -14.81 6.81 6.64
CA SER A 9 -15.92 6.41 5.77
C SER A 9 -16.75 5.25 6.35
N GLN A 10 -17.77 4.80 5.61
CA GLN A 10 -18.56 3.60 5.96
C GLN A 10 -17.85 2.27 5.60
N ALA A 11 -16.68 2.30 4.96
CA ALA A 11 -15.92 1.09 4.64
C ALA A 11 -15.51 0.35 5.92
N GLY A 12 -15.58 -0.98 5.95
CA GLY A 12 -15.20 -1.78 7.12
C GLY A 12 -13.69 -1.85 7.40
N SER A 13 -12.87 -1.50 6.40
CA SER A 13 -11.41 -1.54 6.43
C SER A 13 -10.85 -0.72 5.25
N PHE A 14 -9.52 -0.60 5.15
CA PHE A 14 -8.82 -0.18 3.96
C PHE A 14 -7.55 -1.02 3.75
N VAL A 15 -7.06 -1.02 2.51
CA VAL A 15 -5.73 -1.48 2.15
C VAL A 15 -4.87 -0.29 1.70
N THR A 16 -3.62 -0.22 2.14
CA THR A 16 -2.70 0.83 1.71
C THR A 16 -2.40 0.70 0.22
N LYS A 17 -1.92 1.78 -0.41
CA LYS A 17 -1.27 1.63 -1.71
C LYS A 17 -0.09 0.66 -1.55
N THR A 18 0.09 -0.24 -2.51
CA THR A 18 1.21 -1.21 -2.49
C THR A 18 2.54 -0.46 -2.39
N GLY A 19 3.21 -0.60 -1.25
CA GLY A 19 4.49 0.04 -0.95
C GLY A 19 5.67 -0.78 -1.46
N THR A 20 6.66 -0.10 -2.03
CA THR A 20 7.95 -0.69 -2.43
C THR A 20 9.05 -0.31 -1.45
N LEU A 21 10.26 -0.88 -1.58
CA LEU A 21 11.36 -0.57 -0.67
C LEU A 21 11.62 0.95 -0.61
N GLU A 22 11.73 1.56 -1.79
CA GLU A 22 11.86 3.00 -1.97
C GLU A 22 10.59 3.61 -2.57
N ALA A 23 10.39 4.92 -2.40
CA ALA A 23 9.30 5.64 -3.06
C ALA A 23 9.45 5.60 -4.59
N ARG A 24 8.31 5.56 -5.29
CA ARG A 24 8.27 5.49 -6.75
C ARG A 24 7.30 6.53 -7.30
N GLN A 25 7.72 7.23 -8.35
CA GLN A 25 6.85 8.13 -9.09
C GLN A 25 5.86 7.40 -9.98
N GLY A 26 6.14 6.14 -10.34
CA GLY A 26 5.36 5.36 -11.31
C GLY A 26 5.75 5.66 -12.77
N ASN A 27 4.95 5.15 -13.70
CA ASN A 27 5.14 5.35 -15.13
C ASN A 27 4.80 6.79 -15.56
N PRO A 28 5.28 7.26 -16.74
CA PRO A 28 4.89 8.55 -17.32
C PRO A 28 3.38 8.66 -17.57
N GLU A 29 2.86 9.87 -17.60
CA GLU A 29 1.45 10.16 -17.90
C GLU A 29 1.20 10.34 -19.41
N PRO A 30 -0.01 10.01 -19.93
CA PRO A 30 -1.17 9.45 -19.21
C PRO A 30 -1.01 7.95 -18.94
N ARG A 31 -1.38 7.54 -17.71
CA ARG A 31 -1.21 6.16 -17.20
C ARG A 31 -2.48 5.55 -16.62
N TYR A 32 -3.59 6.28 -16.74
CA TYR A 32 -4.93 5.87 -16.34
C TYR A 32 -5.92 6.50 -17.31
N VAL A 33 -6.86 5.70 -17.80
CA VAL A 33 -7.94 6.18 -18.69
C VAL A 33 -9.24 5.45 -18.33
N ASP A 34 -10.31 6.22 -18.14
CA ASP A 34 -11.67 5.72 -18.02
C ASP A 34 -12.24 5.33 -19.39
N THR A 35 -13.06 4.29 -19.40
CA THR A 35 -13.82 3.81 -20.56
C THR A 35 -15.29 3.66 -20.17
N SER A 36 -16.18 3.47 -21.14
CA SER A 36 -17.59 3.23 -20.85
C SER A 36 -17.87 1.94 -20.06
N LEU A 37 -16.91 1.00 -20.00
CA LEU A 37 -17.07 -0.32 -19.38
C LEU A 37 -16.12 -0.57 -18.20
N GLY A 38 -15.31 0.41 -17.81
CA GLY A 38 -14.27 0.24 -16.79
C GLY A 38 -13.10 1.20 -17.00
N SER A 39 -11.89 0.80 -16.62
CA SER A 39 -10.68 1.62 -16.80
C SER A 39 -9.49 0.78 -17.26
N ILE A 40 -8.54 1.39 -17.96
CA ILE A 40 -7.21 0.82 -18.22
C ILE A 40 -6.16 1.64 -17.47
N ASN A 41 -5.18 0.98 -16.86
CA ASN A 41 -4.09 1.65 -16.18
C ASN A 41 -2.75 0.94 -16.36
N SER A 42 -1.68 1.72 -16.34
CA SER A 42 -0.30 1.25 -16.23
C SER A 42 0.44 2.18 -15.28
N MET A 43 0.07 2.16 -14.00
CA MET A 43 0.53 3.15 -13.02
C MET A 43 2.04 3.07 -12.75
N GLY A 44 2.68 1.90 -12.84
CA GLY A 44 4.12 1.73 -12.52
C GLY A 44 4.46 1.64 -11.03
N LEU A 45 3.48 1.26 -10.20
CA LEU A 45 3.57 1.26 -8.73
C LEU A 45 3.98 2.62 -8.12
N PRO A 46 3.25 3.73 -8.40
CA PRO A 46 3.52 5.00 -7.76
C PRO A 46 3.12 4.91 -6.28
N ASN A 47 4.07 5.13 -5.39
CA ASN A 47 3.89 4.98 -3.95
C ASN A 47 4.97 5.76 -3.18
N LYS A 48 4.74 5.95 -1.87
CA LYS A 48 5.62 6.74 -0.97
C LYS A 48 6.66 5.88 -0.22
N GLY A 49 6.89 4.65 -0.65
CA GLY A 49 7.71 3.66 0.06
C GLY A 49 6.91 2.93 1.15
N TYR A 50 7.27 1.69 1.44
CA TYR A 50 6.56 0.86 2.41
C TYR A 50 6.55 1.48 3.82
N GLN A 51 7.67 2.11 4.22
CA GLN A 51 7.82 2.72 5.55
C GLN A 51 6.76 3.79 5.81
N TYR A 52 6.47 4.64 4.81
CA TYR A 52 5.44 5.67 4.95
C TYR A 52 4.07 5.07 5.30
N TYR A 53 3.71 3.95 4.68
CA TYR A 53 2.45 3.28 4.94
C TYR A 53 2.46 2.52 6.27
N LEU A 54 3.59 1.86 6.59
CA LEU A 54 3.81 1.16 7.86
C LEU A 54 3.65 2.11 9.05
N ASP A 55 4.24 3.30 8.99
CA ASP A 55 4.14 4.32 10.05
C ASP A 55 2.67 4.74 10.28
N ILE A 56 1.91 4.94 9.19
CA ILE A 56 0.50 5.33 9.28
C ILE A 56 -0.34 4.25 9.94
N VAL A 57 -0.23 3.00 9.49
CA VAL A 57 -1.06 1.91 10.02
C VAL A 57 -0.65 1.56 11.46
N THR A 58 0.64 1.63 11.80
CA THR A 58 1.14 1.45 13.17
C THR A 58 0.58 2.52 14.10
N GLU A 59 0.53 3.79 13.67
CA GLU A 59 -0.03 4.87 14.49
C GLU A 59 -1.55 4.73 14.66
N LEU A 60 -2.26 4.29 13.62
CA LEU A 60 -3.71 4.05 13.72
C LEU A 60 -4.04 2.94 14.72
N GLU A 61 -3.25 1.86 14.78
CA GLU A 61 -3.44 0.77 15.75
C GLU A 61 -3.32 1.21 17.21
N ARG A 62 -2.60 2.31 17.48
CA ARG A 62 -2.50 2.88 18.83
C ARG A 62 -3.78 3.61 19.27
N THR A 63 -4.69 3.90 18.35
CA THR A 63 -5.94 4.58 18.67
C THR A 63 -7.01 3.59 19.16
N LYS A 64 -7.89 4.02 20.07
CA LYS A 64 -8.89 3.13 20.71
C LYS A 64 -10.04 2.70 19.79
N THR A 65 -10.22 3.35 18.65
CA THR A 65 -11.40 3.21 17.79
C THR A 65 -11.02 3.09 16.31
N HIS A 66 -9.94 2.38 16.01
CA HIS A 66 -9.52 2.13 14.63
C HIS A 66 -10.26 0.93 14.03
N LYS A 67 -10.41 0.95 12.71
CA LYS A 67 -10.70 -0.25 11.91
C LYS A 67 -9.41 -1.08 11.78
N HIS A 68 -9.52 -2.38 11.54
CA HIS A 68 -8.34 -3.15 11.11
C HIS A 68 -7.98 -2.80 9.67
N HIS A 69 -6.68 -2.75 9.36
CA HIS A 69 -6.17 -2.35 8.04
C HIS A 69 -5.32 -3.46 7.41
N PHE A 70 -5.10 -3.34 6.10
CA PHE A 70 -4.17 -4.17 5.35
C PHE A 70 -3.01 -3.32 4.83
N LEU A 71 -1.78 -3.72 5.14
CA LEU A 71 -0.56 -3.14 4.59
C LEU A 71 -0.17 -3.91 3.32
N SER A 72 -0.42 -3.32 2.15
CA SER A 72 -0.03 -3.93 0.87
C SER A 72 1.42 -3.59 0.53
N VAL A 73 2.23 -4.59 0.20
CA VAL A 73 3.65 -4.44 -0.14
C VAL A 73 4.07 -5.32 -1.32
N VAL A 74 5.14 -4.88 -2.00
CA VAL A 74 5.84 -5.64 -3.04
C VAL A 74 7.31 -5.22 -3.11
N GLY A 75 8.23 -6.16 -3.27
CA GLY A 75 9.61 -5.86 -3.64
C GLY A 75 9.81 -5.97 -5.16
N MET A 76 10.72 -5.19 -5.73
CA MET A 76 11.12 -5.30 -7.15
C MET A 76 12.03 -6.51 -7.41
N SER A 77 12.43 -7.19 -6.34
CA SER A 77 13.11 -8.47 -6.36
C SER A 77 12.69 -9.30 -5.14
N PRO A 78 12.96 -10.62 -5.13
CA PRO A 78 12.78 -11.45 -3.94
C PRO A 78 13.54 -10.93 -2.72
N ALA A 79 14.75 -10.39 -2.93
CA ALA A 79 15.57 -9.81 -1.87
C ALA A 79 14.91 -8.57 -1.25
N GLU A 80 14.39 -7.65 -2.07
CA GLU A 80 13.65 -6.49 -1.55
C GLU A 80 12.39 -6.90 -0.80
N THR A 81 11.69 -7.93 -1.30
CA THR A 81 10.50 -8.47 -0.63
C THR A 81 10.85 -8.98 0.76
N GLU A 82 11.93 -9.75 0.87
CA GLU A 82 12.44 -10.24 2.15
C GLU A 82 12.83 -9.09 3.09
N THR A 83 13.51 -8.05 2.58
CA THR A 83 13.86 -6.86 3.37
C THR A 83 12.62 -6.17 3.94
N ILE A 84 11.61 -5.91 3.12
CA ILE A 84 10.36 -5.25 3.53
C ILE A 84 9.64 -6.10 4.59
N LEU A 85 9.47 -7.40 4.34
CA LEU A 85 8.76 -8.29 5.26
C LEU A 85 9.48 -8.44 6.61
N LYS A 86 10.82 -8.49 6.62
CA LYS A 86 11.61 -8.46 7.87
C LYS A 86 11.45 -7.15 8.62
N ALA A 87 11.43 -6.02 7.93
CA ALA A 87 11.22 -4.72 8.56
C ALA A 87 9.83 -4.64 9.21
N ILE A 88 8.78 -5.11 8.54
CA ILE A 88 7.42 -5.17 9.09
C ILE A 88 7.37 -6.14 10.29
N HIS A 89 7.95 -7.32 10.17
CA HIS A 89 8.00 -8.30 11.26
C HIS A 89 8.66 -7.76 12.54
N ASN A 90 9.68 -6.91 12.38
CA ASN A 90 10.41 -6.30 13.50
C ASN A 90 9.78 -4.96 13.97
N SER A 91 8.65 -4.55 13.40
CA SER A 91 7.94 -3.33 13.78
C SER A 91 6.86 -3.59 14.84
N ASP A 92 6.25 -2.52 15.35
CA ASP A 92 5.12 -2.63 16.28
C ASP A 92 3.80 -3.00 15.58
N TYR A 93 3.73 -2.97 14.25
CA TYR A 93 2.49 -3.23 13.50
C TYR A 93 2.03 -4.68 13.67
N GLN A 94 0.81 -4.87 14.20
CA GLN A 94 0.21 -6.19 14.44
C GLN A 94 -0.92 -6.53 13.46
N GLY A 95 -1.19 -5.64 12.52
CA GLY A 95 -2.27 -5.77 11.55
C GLY A 95 -1.95 -6.73 10.40
N LEU A 96 -2.82 -6.71 9.39
CA LEU A 96 -2.73 -7.63 8.26
C LEU A 96 -1.75 -7.10 7.22
N VAL A 97 -0.99 -8.01 6.60
CA VAL A 97 -0.06 -7.72 5.50
C VAL A 97 -0.53 -8.45 4.26
N GLU A 98 -0.61 -7.72 3.14
CA GLU A 98 -0.91 -8.26 1.82
C GLU A 98 0.37 -8.22 0.96
N LEU A 99 0.86 -9.38 0.54
CA LEU A 99 1.96 -9.46 -0.42
C LEU A 99 1.42 -9.50 -1.85
N ASN A 100 1.68 -8.47 -2.64
CA ASN A 100 1.22 -8.39 -4.02
C ASN A 100 2.18 -9.14 -4.97
N LEU A 101 1.74 -10.30 -5.47
CA LEU A 101 2.49 -11.14 -6.42
C LEU A 101 2.06 -10.96 -7.88
N SER A 102 1.24 -9.94 -8.18
CA SER A 102 0.44 -9.91 -9.41
C SER A 102 0.57 -8.64 -10.24
N CYS A 103 1.38 -7.67 -9.83
CA CYS A 103 1.42 -6.39 -10.53
C CYS A 103 1.90 -6.56 -11.98
N PRO A 104 1.06 -6.25 -13.00
CA PRO A 104 1.37 -6.53 -14.40
C PRO A 104 2.06 -5.35 -15.12
N ASN A 105 2.32 -4.26 -14.40
CA ASN A 105 2.73 -2.96 -14.94
C ASN A 105 4.01 -2.42 -14.28
N VAL A 106 4.87 -3.33 -13.79
CA VAL A 106 6.12 -3.02 -13.08
C VAL A 106 7.27 -2.83 -14.05
#